data_AF-A0A949Z3L3-F1
#
_entry.id   AF-A0A949Z3L3-F1
#
_cell.length_a   1.000
_cell.length_b   1.000
_cell.length_c   1.000
_cell.angle_alpha   90.00
_cell.angle_beta   90.00
_cell.angle_gamma   90.00
#
_symmetry.space_group_name_H-M   'P 1'
#
loop_
_entity.id
_entity.type
_entity.pdbx_description
1 polymer ?
#
loop_
_entity_poly.entity_id
_entity_poly.type
_entity_poly.pdbx_seq_one_letter_code
_entity_poly.pdbx_strand_id
1 'polypeptide(L)' 'MDIAQLKEMNISALTQVAKDLNIQGASGMRKQELIFKILQAQTEKSGFIFSEGVLETLPDGFG' A
#
# COMPACT_ATOMS: atom_id res chain seq x y z
N MET A 1 -5.34 -4.17 6.33
CA MET A 1 -4.15 -3.88 7.14
C MET A 1 -3.86 -2.41 6.95
N ASP A 2 -3.85 -1.62 8.01
CA ASP A 2 -3.83 -0.16 7.90
C ASP A 2 -2.40 0.39 7.82
N ILE A 3 -2.26 1.56 7.19
CA ILE A 3 -0.97 2.25 7.03
C ILE A 3 -0.28 2.50 8.38
N ALA A 4 -1.06 2.70 9.45
CA ALA A 4 -0.58 2.88 10.81
C ALA A 4 0.14 1.63 11.33
N GLN A 5 -0.47 0.44 11.13
CA GLN A 5 0.12 -0.83 11.54
C GLN A 5 1.41 -1.12 10.76
N LEU A 6 1.43 -0.85 9.45
CA LEU A 6 2.63 -0.99 8.62
C LEU A 6 3.74 -0.01 9.05
N LYS A 7 3.39 1.18 9.53
CA LYS A 7 4.35 2.15 10.07
C LYS A 7 4.97 1.70 11.40
N GLU A 8 4.19 1.05 12.26
CA GLU A 8 4.67 0.48 13.53
C GLU A 8 5.49 -0.80 13.33
N MET A 9 5.28 -1.52 12.22
CA MET A 9 6.08 -2.69 11.88
C MET A 9 7.56 -2.35 11.60
N ASN A 10 8.42 -3.29 11.96
CA ASN A 10 9.85 -3.25 11.64
C ASN A 10 10.09 -3.47 10.15
N ILE A 11 11.19 -2.90 9.63
CA ILE A 11 11.51 -3.01 8.20
C ILE A 11 11.67 -4.46 7.76
N SER A 12 12.21 -5.33 8.62
CA SER A 12 12.31 -6.78 8.35
C SER A 12 10.94 -7.45 8.15
N ALA A 13 9.94 -7.06 8.96
CA ALA A 13 8.57 -7.57 8.83
C ALA A 13 7.91 -7.05 7.55
N LEU A 14 8.09 -5.76 7.23
CA LEU A 14 7.62 -5.18 5.97
C LEU A 14 8.25 -5.88 4.76
N THR A 15 9.55 -6.15 4.78
CA THR A 15 10.23 -6.88 3.69
C THR A 15 9.69 -8.30 3.54
N GLN A 16 9.32 -8.95 4.63
CA GLN A 16 8.72 -10.28 4.60
C GLN A 16 7.32 -10.25 3.96
N VAL A 17 6.48 -9.29 4.34
CA VAL A 17 5.16 -9.05 3.73
C VAL A 17 5.31 -8.70 2.25
N ALA A 18 6.30 -7.88 1.91
CA ALA A 18 6.59 -7.50 0.54
C ALA A 18 6.99 -8.71 -0.33
N LYS A 19 7.80 -9.63 0.21
CA LYS A 19 8.11 -10.90 -0.47
C LYS A 19 6.88 -11.76 -0.69
N ASP A 20 6.00 -11.85 0.29
CA ASP A 20 4.74 -12.62 0.19
C ASP A 20 3.82 -12.05 -0.92
N LEU A 21 3.82 -10.72 -1.06
CA LEU A 21 3.13 -9.99 -2.10
C LEU A 21 3.89 -9.93 -3.44
N ASN A 22 5.00 -10.66 -3.60
CA ASN A 22 5.85 -10.66 -4.81
C ASN A 22 6.41 -9.27 -5.21
N ILE A 23 6.61 -8.38 -4.24
CA ILE A 23 7.21 -7.07 -4.46
C ILE A 23 8.73 -7.23 -4.60
N GLN A 24 9.23 -7.09 -5.83
CA GLN A 24 10.65 -7.14 -6.13
C GLN A 24 11.36 -5.85 -5.70
N GLY A 25 12.58 -5.97 -5.19
CA GLY A 25 13.40 -4.81 -4.79
C GLY A 25 13.12 -4.26 -3.38
N ALA A 26 12.31 -4.93 -2.58
CA ALA A 26 11.96 -4.51 -1.21
C ALA A 26 13.18 -4.18 -0.31
N SER A 27 14.28 -4.93 -0.44
CA SER A 27 15.50 -4.74 0.37
C SER A 27 16.23 -3.42 0.11
N GLY A 28 16.00 -2.77 -1.04
CA GLY A 28 16.61 -1.47 -1.38
C GLY A 28 15.65 -0.29 -1.21
N MET A 29 14.38 -0.55 -0.90
CA MET A 29 13.36 0.49 -0.77
C MET A 29 13.41 1.15 0.60
N ARG A 30 13.07 2.46 0.64
CA ARG A 30 12.84 3.15 1.90
C ARG A 30 11.59 2.59 2.58
N LYS A 31 11.53 2.67 3.91
CA LYS A 31 10.38 2.19 4.69
C LYS A 31 9.04 2.71 4.14
N GLN A 32 8.96 3.99 3.80
CA GLN A 32 7.76 4.60 3.22
C GLN A 32 7.38 4.00 1.86
N GLU A 33 8.33 3.89 0.94
CA GLU A 33 8.13 3.27 -0.39
C GLU A 33 7.66 1.82 -0.26
N LEU A 34 8.27 1.06 0.65
CA LEU A 34 7.93 -0.33 0.91
C LEU A 34 6.50 -0.47 1.44
N ILE A 35 6.09 0.39 2.39
CA ILE A 35 4.72 0.44 2.91
C ILE A 35 3.72 0.74 1.79
N PHE A 36 4.04 1.69 0.91
CA PHE A 36 3.18 2.08 -0.20
C PHE A 36 3.01 0.94 -1.21
N LYS A 37 4.11 0.28 -1.59
CA LYS A 37 4.09 -0.91 -2.45
C LYS A 37 3.28 -2.06 -1.86
N ILE A 38 3.42 -2.32 -0.56
CA ILE A 38 2.65 -3.34 0.17
C ILE A 38 1.16 -3.01 0.12
N LEU A 39 0.79 -1.75 0.41
CA LEU A 39 -0.60 -1.29 0.34
C LEU A 39 -1.16 -1.42 -1.08
N GLN A 40 -0.41 -0.98 -2.08
CA GLN A 40 -0.80 -1.07 -3.49
C GLN A 40 -1.05 -2.53 -3.89
N ALA A 41 -0.09 -3.43 -3.66
CA ALA A 41 -0.21 -4.84 -4.01
C ALA A 41 -1.34 -5.54 -3.25
N GLN A 42 -1.55 -5.20 -1.98
CA GLN A 42 -2.63 -5.74 -1.16
C GLN A 42 -4.00 -5.27 -1.66
N THR A 43 -4.07 -4.03 -2.12
CA THR A 43 -5.29 -3.43 -2.66
C THR A 43 -5.63 -4.02 -4.04
N GLU A 44 -4.65 -4.12 -4.94
CA GLU A 44 -4.78 -4.81 -6.25
C GLU A 44 -5.27 -6.26 -6.08
N LYS A 45 -4.73 -6.99 -5.09
CA LYS A 45 -5.18 -8.36 -4.79
C LYS A 45 -6.62 -8.41 -4.28
N SER A 46 -7.07 -7.38 -3.58
CA SER A 46 -8.41 -7.30 -3.03
C SER A 46 -9.44 -6.78 -4.04
N GLY A 47 -9.03 -6.38 -5.24
CA GLY A 47 -9.90 -5.82 -6.29
C GLY A 47 -10.45 -4.44 -5.98
N PHE A 48 -10.12 -3.87 -4.82
CA PHE A 48 -10.27 -2.45 -4.55
C PHE A 48 -9.12 -1.78 -5.30
N ILE A 49 -9.37 -0.74 -6.09
CA ILE A 49 -8.30 0.06 -6.67
C ILE A 49 -8.07 1.19 -5.66
N PHE A 50 -6.88 1.29 -5.08
CA PHE A 50 -6.48 2.45 -4.29
C PHE A 50 -6.19 3.56 -5.32
N SER A 51 -7.26 4.17 -5.85
CA SER A 51 -7.13 5.42 -6.58
C SER A 51 -6.78 6.48 -5.54
N GLU A 52 -5.50 6.78 -5.40
CA GLU A 52 -5.08 8.07 -4.85
C GLU A 52 -5.43 9.16 -5.89
N GLY A 53 -6.72 9.42 -6.01
CA GLY A 53 -7.27 10.65 -6.55
C GLY A 53 -7.91 11.35 -5.37
N VAL A 54 -7.64 12.64 -5.20
CA VAL A 54 -8.53 13.47 -4.39
C VAL A 54 -9.94 13.22 -4.93
N LEU A 55 -10.83 12.68 -4.11
CA LEU A 55 -12.24 12.60 -4.44
C LEU A 55 -12.74 14.05 -4.48
N GLU A 56 -12.56 14.73 -5.61
CA GLU A 56 -13.29 15.95 -5.90
C GLU A 56 -14.75 15.55 -6.09
N THR A 57 -15.52 15.70 -5.01
CA THR A 57 -16.98 15.66 -5.08
C THR A 57 -17.41 16.81 -6.00
N LEU A 58 -17.65 16.53 -7.27
CA LEU A 58 -18.52 17.40 -8.05
C LEU A 58 -19.93 17.30 -7.44
N PRO A 59 -20.69 18.42 -7.38
CA PRO A 59 -21.97 18.52 -6.67
C PRO A 59 -23.11 17.57 -7.15
N ASP A 60 -22.86 16.67 -8.10
CA ASP A 60 -23.86 15.78 -8.71
C ASP A 60 -23.84 14.33 -8.20
N GLY A 61 -23.13 14.03 -7.10
CA GLY A 61 -23.48 12.88 -6.26
C GLY A 61 -23.19 11.48 -6.81
N PHE A 62 -22.20 11.29 -7.69
CA PHE A 62 -21.67 9.97 -8.04
C PHE A 62 -20.15 9.96 -7.94
N GLY A 63 -19.65 9.11 -7.04
CA GLY A 63 -18.23 8.78 -6.87
C GLY A 63 -17.86 7.48 -7.56
#